data_AF-A0A958GKL7-F1
#
_entry.id   AF-A0A958GKL7-F1
#
_cell.length_a   1.000
_cell.length_b   1.000
_cell.length_c   1.000
_cell.angle_alpha   90.00
_cell.angle_beta   90.00
_cell.angle_gamma   90.00
#
_symmetry.space_group_name_H-M   'P 1'
#
loop_
_entity.id
_entity.type
_entity.pdbx_description
1 polymer ?
#
loop_
_entity_poly.entity_id
_entity_poly.type
_entity_poly.pdbx_seq_one_letter_code
_entity_poly.pdbx_strand_id
1 'polypeptide(L)' 'MKILALDLGKFNTMCCFFDTATREHRFLTAATDPGYLSAVFHSEKIDLVVMEV' A
#
# COMPACT_ATOMS: atom_id res chain seq x y z
N MET A 1 -5.63 -5.31 12.30
CA MET A 1 -4.33 -5.44 11.60
C MET A 1 -4.48 -4.70 10.29
N LYS A 2 -3.59 -3.77 10.01
CA LYS A 2 -3.60 -3.00 8.77
C LYS A 2 -2.61 -3.59 7.78
N ILE A 3 -3.12 -4.03 6.64
CA ILE A 3 -2.35 -4.62 5.56
C ILE A 3 -2.26 -3.60 4.43
N LEU A 4 -1.05 -3.39 3.92
CA LEU A 4 -0.81 -2.66 2.68
C LEU A 4 -0.44 -3.66 1.59
N ALA A 5 -1.35 -3.90 0.66
CA ALA A 5 -1.06 -4.69 -0.54
C ALA A 5 -0.56 -3.79 -1.67
N LEU A 6 0.49 -4.23 -2.35
CA LEU A 6 1.12 -3.53 -3.46
C LEU A 6 1.03 -4.37 -4.73
N ASP A 7 0.47 -3.78 -5.77
CA ASP A 7 0.58 -4.24 -7.16
C ASP A 7 1.53 -3.30 -7.90
N LEU A 8 2.76 -3.75 -8.14
CA LEU A 8 3.85 -2.94 -8.66
C LEU A 8 3.76 -2.82 -10.18
N GLY A 9 3.52 -1.60 -10.68
CA GLY A 9 3.69 -1.27 -12.09
C GLY A 9 5.04 -0.61 -12.38
N LYS A 10 5.35 -0.40 -13.66
CA LYS A 10 6.59 0.27 -14.10
C LYS A 10 6.67 1.74 -13.67
N PHE A 11 5.53 2.42 -13.63
CA PHE A 11 5.45 3.86 -13.37
C PHE A 11 4.48 4.21 -12.24
N ASN A 12 3.47 3.36 -12.03
CA ASN A 12 2.47 3.53 -10.99
C ASN A 12 2.30 2.21 -10.26
N THR A 13 2.25 2.28 -8.94
CA THR A 13 1.95 1.18 -8.04
C THR A 13 0.53 1.35 -7.52
N MET A 14 -0.26 0.29 -7.57
CA MET A 14 -1.54 0.24 -6.89
C MET A 14 -1.34 -0.16 -5.43
N CYS A 15 -1.75 0.71 -4.51
CA CYS A 15 -1.75 0.45 -3.08
C CYS A 15 -3.17 0.17 -2.59
N CYS A 16 -3.38 -0.98 -1.95
CA CYS A 16 -4.62 -1.32 -1.26
C CYS A 16 -4.37 -1.38 0.25
N PHE A 17 -5.00 -0.46 0.99
CA PHE A 17 -5.02 -0.42 2.44
C PHE A 17 -6.21 -1.23 2.93
N PHE A 18 -5.97 -2.29 3.68
CA PHE A 18 -7.01 -3.17 4.21
C PHE A 18 -6.94 -3.22 5.73
N ASP A 19 -8.05 -2.96 6.40
CA ASP A 19 -8.18 -3.15 7.85
C ASP A 19 -8.92 -4.44 8.14
N THR A 20 -8.26 -5.40 8.79
CA THR A 20 -8.88 -6.68 9.12
C THR A 20 -10.01 -6.58 10.14
N ALA A 21 -10.05 -5.54 10.97
CA ALA A 21 -11.06 -5.38 12.01
C ALA A 21 -12.39 -4.90 11.42
N THR A 22 -12.34 -3.91 10.52
CA THR A 22 -13.54 -3.35 9.86
C THR A 22 -13.86 -4.06 8.54
N ARG A 23 -12.89 -4.77 7.96
CA ARG A 23 -12.92 -5.34 6.60
C ARG A 23 -13.06 -4.29 5.50
N GLU A 24 -12.75 -3.04 5.81
CA GLU A 24 -12.75 -1.95 4.83
C GLU A 24 -11.45 -1.96 4.03
N HIS A 25 -11.57 -1.52 2.77
CA HIS A 25 -10.44 -1.34 1.88
C HIS A 25 -10.45 0.06 1.28
N ARG A 26 -9.26 0.64 1.10
CA ARG A 26 -9.05 1.91 0.42
C ARG A 26 -7.92 1.77 -0.58
N PHE A 27 -8.07 2.46 -1.70
CA PHE A 27 -7.12 2.40 -2.79
C PHE A 27 -6.37 3.72 -2.96
N LEU A 28 -5.11 3.63 -3.37
CA LEU A 28 -4.26 4.76 -3.74
C LEU A 28 -3.36 4.35 -4.89
N THR A 29 -3.36 5.13 -5.97
CA THR A 29 -2.32 5.01 -7.00
C THR A 29 -1.14 5.90 -6.59
N ALA A 30 0.03 5.29 -6.42
CA ALA A 30 1.27 5.98 -6.10
C ALA A 30 2.24 5.90 -7.28
N ALA A 31 3.10 6.91 -7.47
CA ALA A 31 4.21 6.77 -8.40
C ALA A 31 5.13 5.63 -7.93
N THR A 32 5.59 4.79 -8.86
CA THR A 32 6.61 3.76 -8.58
C THR A 32 7.97 4.41 -8.46
N ASP A 33 8.14 5.14 -7.37
CA ASP A 33 9.33 5.89 -7.00
C ASP A 33 9.63 5.63 -5.51
N PRO A 34 10.91 5.40 -5.12
CA PRO A 34 11.27 5.14 -3.73
C PRO A 34 10.81 6.21 -2.74
N GLY A 35 10.84 7.49 -3.14
CA GLY A 35 10.39 8.60 -2.29
C GLY A 35 8.88 8.55 -2.05
N TYR A 36 8.10 8.36 -3.10
CA TYR A 36 6.64 8.26 -3.01
C TYR A 36 6.19 7.02 -2.23
N LEU A 37 6.79 5.86 -2.49
CA LEU A 37 6.50 4.63 -1.76
C LEU A 37 6.91 4.74 -0.28
N SER A 38 8.03 5.38 0.01
CA SER A 38 8.42 5.68 1.40
C SER A 38 7.37 6.55 2.10
N ALA A 39 6.87 7.60 1.44
CA ALA A 39 5.81 8.44 2.00
C ALA A 39 4.53 7.63 2.26
N VAL A 40 4.15 6.72 1.36
CA VAL A 40 3.03 5.79 1.56
C VAL A 40 3.23 4.91 2.79
N PHE A 41 4.40 4.31 2.96
CA PHE A 41 4.71 3.43 4.11
C PHE A 41 4.68 4.15 5.46
N HIS A 42 4.95 5.46 5.48
CA HIS A 42 4.91 6.28 6.68
C HIS A 42 3.58 7.03 6.90
N SER A 43 2.64 6.97 5.93
CA SER A 43 1.40 7.75 5.97
C SER A 43 0.44 7.32 7.09
N GLU A 44 0.45 6.05 7.46
CA GLU A 44 -0.31 5.49 8.58
C GLU A 44 0.39 4.25 9.12
N LYS A 45 -0.01 3.79 10.31
CA LYS A 45 0.54 2.56 10.89
C LYS A 45 0.09 1.35 10.04
N ILE A 46 1.05 0.73 9.35
CA ILE A 46 0.88 -0.53 8.62
C ILE A 46 1.55 -1.66 9.40
N ASP A 47 0.85 -2.77 9.60
CA ASP A 47 1.36 -3.93 10.33
C ASP A 47 2.00 -4.97 9.39
N LEU A 48 1.55 -5.02 8.12
CA LEU A 48 2.04 -5.97 7.12
C LEU A 48 2.01 -5.34 5.72
N VAL A 49 3.11 -5.51 4.97
CA VAL A 49 3.15 -5.21 3.53
C VAL A 49 3.14 -6.53 2.76
N VAL A 50 2.26 -6.64 1.76
CA VAL A 50 2.18 -7.80 0.86
C VAL A 50 2.36 -7.34 -0.59
N MET A 51 3.06 -8.13 -1.39
CA MET A 51 3.25 -7.88 -2.82
C MET A 51 3.27 -9.22 -3.57
N GLU A 52 2.82 -9.21 -4.82
CA GLU A 52 3.00 -10.32 -5.74
C GLU A 52 4.47 -10.42 -6.19
N VAL A 53 4.97 -11.64 -6.44
CA VAL A 53 6.35 -11.92 -6.88
C VAL A 53 6.35 -12.37 -8.33
#